data_AF-A0A1I4PWU0-F1
#
_entry.id   AF-A0A1I4PWU0-F1
#
_cell.length_a   1.000
_cell.length_b   1.000
_cell.length_c   1.000
_cell.angle_alpha   90.00
_cell.angle_beta   90.00
_cell.angle_gamma   90.00
#
_symmetry.space_group_name_H-M   'P 1'
#
loop_
_entity.id
_entity.type
_entity.pdbx_description
1 polymer ?
#
loop_
_entity_poly.entity_id
_entity_poly.type
_entity_poly.pdbx_seq_one_letter_code
_entity_poly.pdbx_strand_id
1 'polypeptide(L)'
;EMRRIKRWVHEDVLDAMQERLDRMPDAMKIRRQTVEHPFGTLKAWMGATHFLTRTLAKVRTEMSLQVLAYNMKRMIQIFGVGPLMAAIRA
;
A
#
# COMPACT_ATOMS: atom_id res chain seq x y z
N GLU A 1 35.34 -29.53 -8.77
CA GLU A 1 35.30 -28.05 -8.85
C GLU A 1 34.37 -27.55 -7.73
N MET A 2 34.80 -26.59 -6.90
CA MET A 2 34.03 -26.16 -5.71
C MET A 2 33.24 -24.89 -6.04
N ARG A 3 31.91 -24.95 -6.00
CA ARG A 3 31.03 -23.80 -6.27
C ARG A 3 31.05 -22.85 -5.07
N ARG A 4 31.59 -21.64 -5.24
CA ARG A 4 31.55 -20.58 -4.23
C ARG A 4 30.32 -19.71 -4.44
N ILE A 5 29.40 -19.68 -3.49
CA ILE A 5 28.17 -18.88 -3.54
C ILE A 5 28.29 -17.78 -2.48
N LYS A 6 28.00 -16.53 -2.85
CA LYS A 6 27.96 -15.39 -1.93
C LYS A 6 26.51 -15.20 -1.52
N ARG A 7 26.19 -15.59 -0.28
CA ARG A 7 24.85 -15.43 0.32
C ARG A 7 24.80 -14.15 1.15
N TRP A 8 23.71 -13.41 1.08
CA TRP A 8 23.49 -12.30 2.01
C TRP A 8 23.19 -12.85 3.42
N VAL A 9 23.58 -12.13 4.47
CA VAL A 9 23.42 -12.58 5.86
C VAL A 9 21.95 -12.82 6.24
N HIS A 10 21.02 -12.10 5.61
CA HIS A 10 19.58 -12.20 5.87
C HIS A 10 18.79 -12.72 4.67
N GLU A 11 19.41 -13.58 3.86
CA GLU A 11 18.76 -14.16 2.67
C GLU A 11 17.55 -15.04 3.02
N ASP A 12 17.48 -15.54 4.26
CA ASP A 12 16.31 -16.20 4.84
C ASP A 12 15.03 -15.35 4.78
N VAL A 13 15.15 -14.01 4.87
CA VAL A 13 14.01 -13.10 4.72
C VAL A 13 13.44 -13.14 3.28
N LEU A 14 14.31 -13.27 2.29
CA LEU A 14 13.93 -13.37 0.88
C LEU A 14 13.35 -14.76 0.59
N ASP A 15 13.94 -15.82 1.13
CA ASP A 15 13.43 -17.19 1.00
C ASP A 15 12.01 -17.29 1.58
N ALA A 16 11.79 -16.75 2.79
CA ALA A 16 10.47 -16.71 3.41
C ALA A 16 9.46 -15.85 2.62
N MET A 17 9.91 -14.79 1.93
CA MET A 17 9.05 -14.04 1.01
C MET A 17 8.70 -14.89 -0.22
N GLN A 18 9.67 -15.57 -0.81
CA GLN A 18 9.46 -16.42 -1.99
C GLN A 18 8.49 -17.56 -1.70
N GLU A 19 8.66 -18.27 -0.58
CA GLU A 19 7.72 -19.32 -0.17
C GLU A 19 6.28 -18.81 0.01
N ARG A 20 6.09 -17.54 0.43
CA ARG A 20 4.75 -16.93 0.54
C ARG A 20 4.18 -16.63 -0.85
N LEU A 21 4.99 -16.17 -1.79
CA LEU A 21 4.57 -15.90 -3.16
C LEU A 21 4.26 -17.21 -3.90
N ASP A 22 5.03 -18.26 -3.70
CA ASP A 22 4.79 -19.58 -4.31
C ASP A 22 3.46 -20.19 -3.84
N ARG A 23 3.10 -19.95 -2.57
CA ARG A 23 1.78 -20.33 -2.01
C ARG A 23 0.62 -19.46 -2.51
N MET A 24 0.91 -18.31 -3.12
CA MET A 24 -0.07 -17.33 -3.59
C MET A 24 0.26 -16.87 -5.02
N PRO A 25 0.10 -17.74 -6.03
CA PRO A 25 0.56 -17.47 -7.39
C PRO A 25 -0.06 -16.19 -8.01
N ASP A 26 -1.27 -15.83 -7.59
CA ASP A 26 -1.97 -14.63 -8.06
C ASP A 26 -1.64 -13.35 -7.27
N ALA A 27 -0.81 -13.41 -6.22
CA ALA A 27 -0.57 -12.29 -5.31
C ALA A 27 -0.15 -11.01 -6.04
N MET A 28 0.76 -11.12 -7.01
CA MET A 28 1.23 -9.97 -7.78
C MET A 28 0.16 -9.39 -8.71
N LYS A 29 -0.71 -10.24 -9.28
CA LYS A 29 -1.86 -9.79 -10.09
C LYS A 29 -2.88 -9.06 -9.22
N ILE A 30 -3.21 -9.61 -8.06
CA ILE A 30 -4.12 -8.98 -7.09
C ILE A 30 -3.54 -7.65 -6.61
N ARG A 31 -2.24 -7.59 -6.29
CA ARG A 31 -1.57 -6.36 -5.85
C ARG A 31 -1.69 -5.26 -6.91
N ARG A 32 -1.41 -5.58 -8.17
CA ARG A 32 -1.53 -4.64 -9.30
C ARG A 32 -2.95 -4.08 -9.44
N GLN A 33 -3.96 -4.93 -9.25
CA GLN A 33 -5.36 -4.53 -9.41
C GLN A 33 -5.93 -3.76 -8.21
N THR A 34 -5.48 -4.08 -7.00
CA THR A 34 -6.12 -3.59 -5.78
C THR A 34 -5.40 -2.40 -5.14
N VAL A 35 -4.07 -2.43 -5.05
CA VAL A 35 -3.32 -1.46 -4.23
C VAL A 35 -2.36 -0.58 -5.02
N GLU A 36 -1.81 -1.05 -6.15
CA GLU A 36 -0.79 -0.29 -6.89
C GLU A 36 -1.35 1.02 -7.45
N HIS A 37 -2.54 1.00 -8.07
CA HIS A 37 -3.15 2.20 -8.61
C HIS A 37 -3.53 3.23 -7.51
N PRO A 38 -4.23 2.85 -6.42
CA PRO A 38 -4.45 3.75 -5.29
C PRO A 38 -3.17 4.35 -4.72
N PHE A 39 -2.14 3.51 -4.54
CA PHE A 39 -0.85 3.96 -3.99
C PHE A 39 -0.15 4.94 -4.93
N GLY A 40 -0.18 4.69 -6.24
CA GLY A 40 0.34 5.61 -7.25
C GLY A 40 -0.36 6.98 -7.22
N THR A 41 -1.68 6.98 -7.07
CA THR A 41 -2.47 8.22 -6.95
C THR A 41 -2.11 8.99 -5.67
N LEU A 42 -2.06 8.29 -4.53
CA LEU A 42 -1.67 8.88 -3.24
C LEU A 42 -0.28 9.50 -3.34
N LYS A 43 0.70 8.76 -3.85
CA LYS A 43 2.08 9.25 -4.03
C LYS A 43 2.14 10.46 -4.96
N ALA A 44 1.37 10.47 -6.04
CA ALA A 44 1.29 11.62 -6.93
C ALA A 44 0.69 12.87 -6.24
N TRP A 45 -0.34 12.69 -5.41
CA TRP A 45 -0.95 13.80 -4.65
C TRP A 45 -0.05 14.33 -3.53
N MET A 46 0.69 13.45 -2.86
CA MET A 46 1.68 13.83 -1.85
C MET A 46 2.80 14.72 -2.42
N GLY A 47 3.04 14.62 -3.73
CA GLY A 47 4.17 15.27 -4.38
C GLY A 47 5.50 14.56 -4.11
N ALA A 48 6.59 15.17 -4.56
CA ALA A 48 7.94 14.63 -4.40
C ALA A 48 8.51 14.80 -2.98
N THR A 49 7.84 15.58 -2.13
CA THR A 49 8.31 15.90 -0.79
C THR A 49 7.93 14.86 0.25
N HIS A 50 8.88 14.60 1.16
CA HIS A 50 8.73 13.71 2.30
C HIS A 50 7.60 14.17 3.23
N PHE A 51 7.06 13.22 4.01
CA PHE A 51 6.14 13.48 5.11
C PHE A 51 6.54 14.75 5.89
N LEU A 52 5.57 15.62 6.13
CA LEU A 52 5.77 16.87 6.86
C LEU A 52 6.18 16.62 8.31
N THR A 53 5.74 15.49 8.85
CA THR A 53 6.01 15.10 10.23
C THR A 53 7.23 14.17 10.36
N ARG A 54 7.83 14.16 11.55
CA ARG A 54 8.93 13.26 11.93
C ARG A 54 8.46 12.28 12.99
N THR A 55 9.13 11.12 13.06
CA THR A 55 8.82 9.93 13.88
C THR A 55 7.66 9.08 13.34
N LEU A 56 7.75 7.76 13.53
CA LEU A 56 6.82 6.78 12.95
C LEU A 56 5.36 7.02 13.34
N ALA A 57 5.11 7.43 14.59
CA ALA A 57 3.75 7.68 15.05
C ALA A 57 3.09 8.82 14.28
N LYS A 58 3.81 9.95 14.07
CA LYS A 58 3.26 11.11 13.37
C LYS A 58 3.17 10.88 11.86
N VAL A 59 4.19 10.24 11.28
CA VAL A 59 4.20 9.85 9.86
C VAL A 59 3.04 8.91 9.54
N ARG A 60 2.73 7.97 10.44
CA ARG A 60 1.57 7.09 10.28
C ARG A 60 0.26 7.87 10.25
N THR A 61 0.10 8.87 11.13
CA THR A 61 -1.09 9.74 11.12
C THR A 61 -1.22 10.48 9.80
N GLU A 62 -0.13 11.04 9.29
CA GLU A 62 -0.13 11.75 8.01
C GLU A 62 -0.53 10.85 6.84
N MET A 63 0.04 9.64 6.77
CA MET A 63 -0.33 8.63 5.78
C MET A 63 -1.81 8.23 5.91
N SER A 64 -2.30 8.02 7.13
CA SER A 64 -3.71 7.67 7.38
C SER A 64 -4.67 8.75 6.90
N LEU A 65 -4.34 10.04 7.09
CA LEU A 65 -5.17 11.15 6.61
C LEU A 65 -5.24 11.19 5.08
N GLN A 66 -4.13 10.94 4.40
CA GLN A 66 -4.10 10.89 2.94
C GLN A 66 -4.92 9.71 2.39
N VAL A 67 -4.78 8.52 2.99
CA VAL A 67 -5.58 7.34 2.65
C VAL A 67 -7.07 7.62 2.88
N LEU A 68 -7.43 8.26 3.99
CA LEU A 68 -8.80 8.64 4.29
C LEU A 68 -9.35 9.59 3.22
N ALA A 69 -8.61 10.64 2.86
CA ALA A 69 -9.03 11.60 1.84
C ALA A 69 -9.22 10.92 0.47
N TYR A 70 -8.31 10.02 0.07
CA TYR A 70 -8.46 9.23 -1.15
C TYR A 70 -9.71 8.35 -1.11
N ASN A 71 -9.92 7.63 0.00
CA ASN A 71 -11.08 6.76 0.17
C ASN A 71 -12.38 7.56 0.10
N MET A 72 -12.47 8.71 0.76
CA MET A 72 -13.64 9.59 0.68
C MET A 72 -13.89 10.05 -0.75
N LYS A 73 -12.86 10.51 -1.47
CA LYS A 73 -13.00 10.89 -2.88
C LYS A 73 -13.49 9.72 -3.74
N ARG A 74 -12.93 8.52 -3.54
CA ARG A 74 -13.30 7.32 -4.29
C ARG A 74 -14.74 6.89 -4.00
N MET A 75 -15.16 6.90 -2.73
CA MET A 75 -16.51 6.53 -2.31
C MET A 75 -17.55 7.52 -2.85
N ILE A 76 -17.25 8.82 -2.84
CA ILE A 76 -18.11 9.84 -3.45
C ILE A 76 -18.26 9.58 -4.96
N GLN A 77 -17.19 9.18 -5.65
CA GLN A 77 -17.23 8.88 -7.09
C GLN A 77 -18.02 7.60 -7.41
N ILE A 78 -17.98 6.59 -6.53
CA ILE A 78 -18.69 5.31 -6.74
C ILE A 78 -20.18 5.43 -6.38
N PHE A 79 -20.50 6.04 -5.24
CA PHE A 79 -21.85 6.03 -4.67
C PHE A 79 -22.59 7.37 -4.82
N GLY A 80 -21.89 8.46 -5.08
CA GLY A 80 -22.44 9.81 -4.96
C GLY A 80 -22.53 10.29 -3.50
N VAL A 81 -22.71 11.59 -3.31
CA VAL A 81 -22.68 12.22 -1.97
C VAL A 81 -23.85 11.79 -1.08
N GLY A 82 -25.09 11.82 -1.61
CA GLY A 82 -26.30 11.52 -0.85
C GLY A 82 -26.33 10.08 -0.29
N PRO A 83 -26.22 9.04 -1.14
CA PRO A 83 -26.19 7.65 -0.70
C PRO A 83 -25.05 7.36 0.28
N LEU A 84 -23.86 7.91 0.03
CA LEU A 84 -22.72 7.75 0.93
C LEU A 84 -22.99 8.35 2.32
N MET A 85 -23.56 9.55 2.38
CA MET A 85 -23.89 10.21 3.65
C MET A 85 -24.96 9.44 4.43
N ALA A 86 -25.93 8.82 3.75
CA ALA A 86 -26.91 7.95 4.40
C ALA A 86 -26.24 6.70 4.99
N ALA A 87 -25.35 6.05 4.23
CA ALA A 87 -24.64 4.85 4.67
C ALA A 87 -23.71 5.09 5.87
N ILE A 88 -23.06 6.26 5.96
CA ILE A 88 -22.15 6.60 7.08
C ILE A 88 -22.93 6.89 8.38
N ARG A 89 -24.19 7.35 8.28
CA ARG A 89 -25.01 7.70 9.46
C ARG A 89 -25.73 6.50 10.08
N ALA A 90 -25.84 5.39 9.34
CA ALA A 90 -26.45 4.14 9.78
C ALA A 90 -25.50 3.38 10.72
#